data_AF-A0A350CUP1-F1
#
_entry.id   AF-A0A350CUP1-F1
#
_cell.length_a   1.000
_cell.length_b   1.000
_cell.length_c   1.000
_cell.angle_alpha   90.00
_cell.angle_beta   90.00
_cell.angle_gamma   90.00
#
_symmetry.space_group_name_H-M   'P 1'
#
loop_
_entity.id
_entity.type
_entity.pdbx_description
1 polymer ?
#
loop_
_entity_poly.entity_id
_entity_poly.type
_entity_poly.pdbx_seq_one_letter_code
_entity_poly.pdbx_strand_id
1 'polypeptide(L)'
;MNAIHNAPAMHDVTTELLRAWPLPMPGEDSDKEARGHVLVLGGSREMPGAVILAATAALRAGAGKLTIAPGASVAPLGAMVSLPSR
;
A
#
# COMPACT_ATOMS: atom_id res chain seq x y z
N MET A 1 3.47 -5.61 -37.13
CA MET A 1 2.59 -4.45 -36.88
C MET A 1 2.87 -3.96 -35.45
N ASN A 2 3.67 -2.90 -35.30
CA ASN A 2 4.09 -2.35 -34.01
C ASN A 2 2.94 -1.58 -33.34
N ALA A 3 2.48 -2.06 -32.19
CA ALA A 3 1.70 -1.23 -31.28
C ALA A 3 2.65 -0.20 -30.65
N ILE A 4 2.40 1.06 -30.96
CA ILE A 4 3.09 2.22 -30.41
C ILE A 4 2.72 2.27 -28.92
N HIS A 5 3.60 1.82 -28.04
CA HIS A 5 3.51 2.14 -26.63
C HIS A 5 3.75 3.65 -26.51
N ASN A 6 2.66 4.43 -26.50
CA ASN A 6 2.71 5.84 -26.15
C ASN A 6 3.23 5.90 -24.71
N ALA A 7 4.49 6.30 -24.54
CA ALA A 7 5.04 6.51 -23.20
C ALA A 7 4.13 7.52 -22.49
N PRO A 8 3.66 7.25 -21.26
CA PRO A 8 2.81 8.21 -20.56
C PRO A 8 3.57 9.55 -20.50
N ALA A 9 2.88 10.65 -20.83
CA ALA A 9 3.46 11.98 -20.72
C ALA A 9 4.04 12.15 -19.31
N MET A 10 5.33 12.48 -19.22
CA MET A 10 5.97 12.78 -17.94
C MET A 10 5.32 14.04 -17.37
N HIS A 11 4.80 13.94 -16.16
CA HIS A 11 4.26 15.08 -15.42
C HIS A 11 5.14 15.35 -14.21
N ASP A 12 5.49 16.62 -14.00
CA ASP A 12 6.19 17.04 -12.80
C ASP A 12 5.25 16.92 -11.59
N VAL A 13 5.73 16.27 -10.53
CA VAL A 13 4.97 16.15 -9.27
C VAL A 13 5.13 17.43 -8.47
N THR A 14 4.21 18.38 -8.66
CA THR A 14 4.18 19.65 -7.94
C THR A 14 3.30 19.59 -6.69
N THR A 15 3.45 20.57 -5.80
CA THR A 15 2.62 20.67 -4.59
C THR A 15 1.15 20.91 -4.96
N GLU A 16 0.90 21.69 -6.00
CA GLU A 16 -0.43 22.02 -6.52
C GLU A 16 -1.12 20.76 -7.06
N LEU A 17 -0.39 19.91 -7.78
CA LEU A 17 -0.90 18.63 -8.30
C LEU A 17 -1.34 17.71 -7.16
N LEU A 18 -0.52 17.58 -6.12
CA LEU A 18 -0.85 16.76 -4.95
C LEU A 18 -2.07 17.29 -4.20
N ARG A 19 -2.22 18.62 -4.07
CA ARG A 19 -3.42 19.23 -3.45
C ARG A 19 -4.70 18.97 -4.26
N ALA A 20 -4.59 18.92 -5.58
CA ALA A 20 -5.72 18.64 -6.46
C ALA A 20 -6.14 17.16 -6.44
N TRP A 21 -5.30 16.27 -5.90
CA TRP A 21 -5.58 14.84 -5.75
C TRP A 21 -5.55 14.40 -4.28
N PRO A 22 -6.50 14.88 -3.46
CA PRO A 22 -6.54 14.50 -2.05
C PRO A 22 -6.83 13.00 -1.92
N LEU A 23 -6.24 12.38 -0.90
CA LEU A 23 -6.63 11.03 -0.50
C LEU A 23 -8.11 11.05 -0.07
N PRO A 24 -8.86 9.97 -0.34
CA PRO A 24 -10.23 9.85 0.15
C PRO A 24 -10.22 9.94 1.67
N MET A 25 -10.73 11.06 2.21
CA MET A 25 -10.85 11.25 3.64
C MET A 25 -12.06 10.44 4.13
N PRO A 26 -11.88 9.53 5.09
CA PRO A 26 -12.98 8.81 5.68
C PRO A 26 -13.85 9.80 6.47
N GLY A 27 -15.16 9.84 6.24
CA GLY A 27 -16.11 10.67 7.02
C GLY A 27 -16.15 10.26 8.51
N GLU A 28 -16.71 11.11 9.37
CA GLU A 28 -16.73 10.87 10.84
C GLU A 28 -17.37 9.52 11.23
N ASP A 29 -18.33 9.03 10.44
CA ASP A 29 -19.02 7.73 10.63
C ASP A 29 -18.46 6.59 9.77
N SER A 30 -17.31 6.78 9.10
CA SER A 30 -16.79 5.80 8.15
C SER A 30 -16.09 4.62 8.84
N ASP A 31 -16.63 3.43 8.60
CA ASP A 31 -16.09 2.18 9.09
C ASP A 31 -14.75 1.85 8.39
N LYS A 32 -13.89 1.07 9.03
CA LYS A 32 -12.56 0.70 8.53
C LYS A 32 -12.57 -0.02 7.17
N GLU A 33 -13.70 -0.59 6.77
CA GLU A 33 -13.93 -1.15 5.45
C GLU A 33 -13.83 -0.08 4.34
N ALA A 34 -14.24 1.16 4.63
CA ALA A 34 -14.18 2.29 3.70
C ALA A 34 -12.75 2.82 3.49
N ARG A 35 -11.83 2.54 4.43
CA ARG A 35 -10.41 2.90 4.37
C ARG A 35 -9.57 1.94 3.50
N GLY A 36 -10.20 0.95 2.87
CA GLY A 36 -9.55 0.04 1.93
C GLY A 36 -8.67 -1.02 2.58
N HIS A 37 -8.40 -2.09 1.83
CA HIS A 37 -7.59 -3.23 2.26
C HIS A 37 -6.36 -3.37 1.36
N VAL A 38 -5.17 -3.29 1.95
CA VAL A 38 -3.89 -3.43 1.25
C VAL A 38 -3.28 -4.81 1.50
N LEU A 39 -2.83 -5.45 0.42
CA LEU A 39 -2.05 -6.68 0.44
C LEU A 39 -0.60 -6.36 0.04
N VAL A 40 0.35 -6.66 0.90
CA VAL A 40 1.79 -6.53 0.62
C VAL A 40 2.35 -7.92 0.36
N LEU A 41 2.87 -8.12 -0.86
CA LEU A 41 3.52 -9.36 -1.29
C LEU A 41 5.02 -9.13 -1.39
N GLY A 42 5.81 -9.96 -0.72
CA GLY A 42 7.27 -9.92 -0.86
C GLY A 42 8.01 -10.08 0.46
N GLY A 43 9.27 -9.71 0.46
CA GLY A 43 10.22 -10.10 1.50
C GLY A 43 10.95 -11.37 1.09
N SER A 44 12.27 -11.31 1.20
CA SER A 44 13.19 -12.44 1.03
C SER A 44 13.96 -12.66 2.32
N ARG A 45 14.67 -13.78 2.44
CA ARG A 45 15.51 -14.06 3.62
C ARG A 45 16.56 -12.97 3.87
N GLU A 46 17.01 -12.32 2.79
CA GLU A 46 17.99 -11.24 2.84
C GLU A 46 17.37 -9.87 3.17
N MET A 47 16.08 -9.68 2.88
CA MET A 47 15.38 -8.41 3.09
C MET A 47 14.00 -8.60 3.77
N PRO A 48 13.94 -9.20 4.97
CA PRO A 48 12.68 -9.36 5.67
C PRO A 48 12.08 -8.00 6.11
N GLY A 49 12.90 -7.00 6.38
CA GLY A 49 12.43 -5.67 6.81
C GLY A 49 11.69 -4.87 5.74
N ALA A 50 11.93 -5.16 4.45
CA ALA A 50 11.32 -4.42 3.34
C ALA A 50 9.79 -4.56 3.34
N VAL A 51 9.29 -5.77 3.62
CA VAL A 51 7.84 -6.03 3.64
C VAL A 51 7.16 -5.32 4.81
N ILE A 52 7.84 -5.23 5.96
CA ILE A 52 7.35 -4.54 7.17
C ILE A 52 7.30 -3.03 6.95
N LEU A 53 8.32 -2.45 6.30
CA LEU A 53 8.35 -1.03 5.96
C LEU A 53 7.22 -0.67 4.98
N ALA A 54 7.01 -1.47 3.94
CA ALA A 54 5.92 -1.27 2.98
C ALA A 54 4.54 -1.37 3.65
N ALA A 55 4.35 -2.39 4.49
CA ALA A 55 3.15 -2.55 5.32
C ALA A 55 2.88 -1.33 6.22
N THR A 56 3.91 -0.84 6.89
CA THR A 56 3.81 0.32 7.80
C THR A 56 3.47 1.58 7.02
N ALA A 57 4.09 1.79 5.85
CA ALA A 57 3.80 2.90 4.97
C ALA A 57 2.34 2.86 4.48
N ALA A 58 1.80 1.69 4.15
CA ALA A 58 0.40 1.53 3.75
C ALA A 58 -0.57 1.93 4.88
N LEU A 59 -0.31 1.50 6.11
CA LEU A 59 -1.12 1.91 7.27
C LEU A 59 -1.02 3.43 7.50
N ARG A 60 0.16 4.02 7.36
CA ARG A 60 0.38 5.48 7.48
C ARG A 60 -0.29 6.28 6.35
N ALA A 61 -0.40 5.70 5.15
CA ALA A 61 -1.10 6.28 4.02
C ALA A 61 -2.64 6.21 4.15
N GLY A 62 -3.16 5.53 5.18
CA GLY A 62 -4.59 5.48 5.49
C GLY A 62 -5.27 4.14 5.22
N ALA A 63 -4.51 3.06 4.94
CA ALA A 63 -5.09 1.74 4.76
C ALA A 63 -5.87 1.27 5.99
N GLY A 64 -7.13 0.88 5.78
CA GLY A 64 -8.03 0.38 6.83
C GLY A 64 -7.78 -1.05 7.23
N LYS A 65 -7.17 -1.86 6.35
CA LYS A 65 -6.74 -3.23 6.64
C LYS A 65 -5.44 -3.53 5.92
N LEU A 66 -4.64 -4.39 6.54
CA LEU A 66 -3.37 -4.83 5.97
C LEU A 66 -3.20 -6.34 6.09
N THR A 67 -2.79 -6.96 4.98
CA THR A 67 -2.34 -8.34 4.93
C THR A 67 -0.94 -8.39 4.34
N ILE A 68 -0.05 -9.17 4.95
CA ILE A 68 1.29 -9.45 4.41
C ILE A 68 1.34 -10.91 3.97
N ALA A 69 1.73 -11.16 2.72
CA ALA A 69 2.05 -12.50 2.24
C ALA A 69 3.55 -12.57 1.88
N PRO A 70 4.39 -13.06 2.79
CA PRO A 70 5.82 -13.17 2.56
C PRO A 70 6.18 -14.36 1.65
N GLY A 71 7.34 -14.29 1.00
CA GLY A 71 7.90 -15.45 0.30
C GLY A 71 8.14 -16.62 1.26
N ALA A 72 8.07 -17.87 0.78
CA ALA A 72 8.19 -19.07 1.62
C ALA A 72 9.46 -19.11 2.50
N SER A 73 10.54 -18.48 2.05
CA SER A 73 11.80 -18.35 2.78
C SER A 73 11.75 -17.44 4.02
N VAL A 74 10.69 -16.64 4.14
CA VAL A 74 10.46 -15.63 5.19
C VAL A 74 9.13 -15.86 5.89
N ALA A 75 8.34 -16.85 5.45
CA ALA A 75 7.08 -17.26 6.07
C ALA A 75 7.15 -17.51 7.59
N PRO A 76 8.26 -18.02 8.18
CA PRO A 76 8.37 -18.18 9.64
C PRO A 76 8.37 -16.86 10.41
N LEU A 77 8.69 -15.74 9.76
CA LEU A 77 8.68 -14.40 10.38
C LEU A 77 7.27 -13.78 10.44
N GLY A 78 6.24 -14.52 9.99
CA GLY A 78 4.84 -14.25 10.28
C GLY A 78 4.08 -13.62 9.11
N ALA A 79 2.97 -14.25 8.74
CA ALA A 79 1.88 -13.55 8.06
C ALA A 79 1.26 -12.57 9.07
N MET A 80 1.64 -11.30 8.99
CA MET A 80 1.09 -10.28 9.88
C MET A 80 -0.20 -9.73 9.26
N VAL A 81 -1.33 -10.04 9.92
CA VAL A 81 -2.63 -9.43 9.63
C VAL A 81 -2.87 -8.38 10.69
N SER A 82 -2.83 -7.11 10.29
CA SER A 82 -3.24 -6.01 11.16
C SER A 82 -4.69 -5.65 10.84
N LEU A 83 -5.58 -5.92 11.79
CA LEU A 83 -6.96 -5.46 11.80
C LEU A 83 -7.03 -4.26 12.76
N PRO A 84 -7.00 -3.01 12.28
CA PRO A 84 -7.23 -1.87 13.17
C PRO A 84 -8.66 -1.92 13.72
N SER A 85 -8.79 -1.28 14.88
CA SER A 85 -9.82 -1.47 15.90
C SER A 85 -11.26 -1.22 15.46
N ARG A 86 -12.18 -1.71 16.30
CA ARG A 86 -13.62 -1.41 16.27
C ARG A 86 -13.89 0.09 16.22
#